data_AF-A0A2R6FJC0-F1
#
_entry.id   AF-A0A2R6FJC0-F1
#
_cell.length_a   1.000
_cell.length_b   1.000
_cell.length_c   1.000
_cell.angle_alpha   90.00
_cell.angle_beta   90.00
_cell.angle_gamma   90.00
#
_symmetry.space_group_name_H-M   'P 1'
#
loop_
_entity.id
_entity.type
_entity.pdbx_description
1 polymer ?
#
loop_
_entity_poly.entity_id
_entity_poly.type
_entity_poly.pdbx_seq_one_letter_code
_entity_poly.pdbx_strand_id
1 'polypeptide(L)'
;MRSVAINVAANTNDPGFRGPIQGDGRFEYVPIPETEPTRADADVPTYGDLELDVDASAVVNRPVHLDPTFAGVYGCDRYTYGDPYGVKARPLLALSAGDYVFFYATLSTAADPADWLAPEWGAYVIGQFQLARDPVPGDAYPDLPPEERAVFASNAHLKRETFDAAVLLAGDSGSSALYERGVPLSRPEAGAEANRLVTELSSDSGRGPWWRRPLRFGADGTEEIRRLRTGDRYRAFG
;
A
#
# COMPACT_ATOMS: atom_id res chain seq x y z
N MET A 1 -8.76 16.82 7.64
CA MET A 1 -7.97 15.72 7.07
C MET A 1 -8.90 14.61 6.65
N ARG A 2 -8.60 13.96 5.53
CA ARG A 2 -9.29 12.76 5.03
C ARG A 2 -8.25 11.80 4.50
N SER A 3 -8.69 10.59 4.13
CA SER A 3 -7.79 9.65 3.50
C SER A 3 -8.45 8.75 2.46
N VAL A 4 -7.58 8.13 1.66
CA VAL A 4 -7.92 6.99 0.81
C VAL A 4 -7.00 5.84 1.20
N ALA A 5 -7.56 4.65 1.42
CA ALA A 5 -6.78 3.42 1.55
C ALA A 5 -6.79 2.63 0.24
N ILE A 6 -5.61 2.19 -0.20
CA ILE A 6 -5.40 1.46 -1.46
C ILE A 6 -4.80 0.09 -1.19
N ASN A 7 -5.32 -0.93 -1.87
CA ASN A 7 -4.74 -2.27 -1.84
C ASN A 7 -3.45 -2.30 -2.67
N VAL A 8 -2.37 -2.73 -2.02
CA VAL A 8 -1.03 -2.92 -2.60
C VAL A 8 -0.50 -4.30 -2.16
N ALA A 9 0.74 -4.60 -2.54
CA ALA A 9 1.46 -5.83 -2.21
C ALA A 9 0.94 -7.09 -2.92
N ALA A 10 1.82 -8.09 -2.97
CA ALA A 10 1.59 -9.43 -3.47
C ALA A 10 0.32 -10.06 -2.89
N ASN A 11 -0.41 -10.76 -3.74
CA ASN A 11 -1.53 -11.59 -3.32
C ASN A 11 -1.61 -12.87 -4.16
N THR A 12 -2.61 -13.70 -3.89
CA THR A 12 -2.79 -14.99 -4.57
C THR A 12 -3.12 -14.89 -6.05
N ASN A 13 -3.45 -13.70 -6.58
CA ASN A 13 -3.62 -13.53 -8.02
C ASN A 13 -2.25 -13.33 -8.71
N ASP A 14 -1.36 -12.55 -8.12
CA ASP A 14 0.01 -12.32 -8.61
C ASP A 14 0.89 -11.81 -7.45
N PRO A 15 2.05 -12.42 -7.16
CA PRO A 15 2.70 -13.56 -7.83
C PRO A 15 2.13 -14.95 -7.50
N GLY A 16 1.04 -15.04 -6.73
CA GLY A 16 0.45 -16.32 -6.30
C GLY A 16 0.58 -16.60 -4.81
N PHE A 17 1.20 -15.70 -4.05
CA PHE A 17 1.32 -15.78 -2.60
C PHE A 17 1.15 -14.40 -1.95
N ARG A 18 1.03 -14.37 -0.61
CA ARG A 18 0.96 -13.16 0.21
C ARG A 18 2.19 -13.10 1.11
N GLY A 19 2.55 -11.90 1.54
CA GLY A 19 3.46 -11.76 2.69
C GLY A 19 2.80 -12.32 3.97
N PRO A 20 3.57 -12.91 4.89
CA PRO A 20 3.08 -13.37 6.18
C PRO A 20 2.74 -12.23 7.15
N ILE A 21 1.82 -12.50 8.09
CA ILE A 21 1.62 -11.73 9.33
C ILE A 21 1.69 -12.67 10.54
N GLN A 22 2.47 -12.26 11.54
CA GLN A 22 2.72 -13.00 12.78
C GLN A 22 1.67 -12.67 13.84
N GLY A 23 1.53 -13.50 14.89
CA GLY A 23 0.58 -13.28 16.00
C GLY A 23 0.72 -11.93 16.69
N ASP A 24 1.93 -11.36 16.72
CA ASP A 24 2.16 -10.03 17.28
C ASP A 24 1.80 -8.89 16.30
N GLY A 25 1.50 -9.20 15.04
CA GLY A 25 1.12 -8.29 13.98
C GLY A 25 2.27 -7.79 13.12
N ARG A 26 3.52 -8.18 13.39
CA ARG A 26 4.63 -7.96 12.46
C ARG A 26 4.34 -8.70 11.15
N PHE A 27 4.72 -8.10 10.05
CA PHE A 27 4.45 -8.63 8.72
C PHE A 27 5.63 -8.38 7.79
N GLU A 28 5.61 -9.07 6.67
CA GLU A 28 6.55 -8.86 5.57
C GLU A 28 5.83 -8.16 4.41
N TYR A 29 6.37 -7.02 3.95
CA TYR A 29 5.82 -6.31 2.79
C TYR A 29 6.42 -6.90 1.51
N VAL A 30 5.64 -7.68 0.78
CA VAL A 30 6.07 -8.25 -0.50
C VAL A 30 5.48 -7.41 -1.65
N PRO A 31 6.28 -6.77 -2.52
CA PRO A 31 5.75 -6.01 -3.67
C PRO A 31 5.02 -6.92 -4.67
N ILE A 32 4.23 -6.32 -5.57
CA ILE A 32 3.71 -7.07 -6.74
C ILE A 32 4.83 -7.19 -7.80
N PRO A 33 4.73 -8.14 -8.74
CA PRO A 33 5.61 -8.18 -9.90
C PRO A 33 5.44 -6.94 -10.79
N GLU A 34 6.53 -6.49 -11.43
CA GLU A 34 6.43 -5.56 -12.56
C GLU A 34 5.98 -6.34 -13.80
N THR A 35 4.92 -5.86 -14.43
CA THR A 35 4.26 -6.51 -15.57
C THR A 35 4.51 -5.79 -16.89
N GLU A 36 4.92 -4.53 -16.84
CA GLU A 36 5.19 -3.72 -18.02
C GLU A 36 6.69 -3.71 -18.36
N PRO A 37 7.04 -3.54 -19.65
CA PRO A 37 8.42 -3.28 -20.05
C PRO A 37 9.00 -2.06 -19.33
N THR A 38 10.27 -2.17 -18.93
CA THR A 38 11.02 -1.11 -18.26
C THR A 38 12.13 -0.60 -19.17
N ARG A 39 12.50 0.68 -19.01
CA ARG A 39 13.58 1.26 -19.81
C ARG A 39 14.87 0.48 -19.59
N ALA A 40 15.68 0.36 -20.64
CA ALA A 40 16.97 -0.35 -20.58
C ALA A 40 17.95 0.24 -19.55
N ASP A 41 17.80 1.51 -19.16
CA ASP A 41 18.62 2.20 -18.17
C ASP A 41 18.00 2.24 -16.76
N ALA A 42 16.81 1.67 -16.59
CA ALA A 42 16.12 1.68 -15.29
C ALA A 42 16.66 0.57 -14.38
N ASP A 43 17.00 0.94 -13.15
CA ASP A 43 17.34 -0.01 -12.10
C ASP A 43 16.05 -0.58 -11.47
N VAL A 44 15.73 -1.83 -11.80
CA VAL A 44 14.52 -2.53 -11.36
C VAL A 44 14.95 -3.85 -10.71
N PRO A 45 14.81 -3.99 -9.38
CA PRO A 45 15.20 -5.22 -8.72
C PRO A 45 14.26 -6.37 -9.12
N THR A 46 14.76 -7.58 -8.97
CA THR A 46 13.99 -8.83 -9.03
C THR A 46 13.63 -9.30 -7.63
N TYR A 47 12.73 -10.30 -7.53
CA TYR A 47 12.46 -10.94 -6.23
C TYR A 47 13.72 -11.53 -5.58
N GLY A 48 14.70 -11.99 -6.37
CA GLY A 48 15.96 -12.52 -5.88
C GLY A 48 16.92 -11.49 -5.30
N ASP A 49 16.70 -10.22 -5.62
CA ASP A 49 17.47 -9.10 -5.05
C ASP A 49 16.88 -8.61 -3.71
N LEU A 50 15.66 -9.07 -3.37
CA LEU A 50 14.99 -8.70 -2.13
C LEU A 50 15.33 -9.70 -1.02
N GLU A 51 15.63 -9.19 0.18
CA GLU A 51 15.76 -10.00 1.39
C GLU A 51 14.36 -10.38 1.89
N LEU A 52 13.80 -11.47 1.34
CA LEU A 52 12.49 -11.99 1.70
C LEU A 52 12.59 -13.28 2.54
N ASP A 53 11.80 -13.36 3.60
CA ASP A 53 11.58 -14.55 4.42
C ASP A 53 10.60 -15.52 3.76
N VAL A 54 9.60 -14.99 3.03
CA VAL A 54 8.68 -15.82 2.24
C VAL A 54 9.38 -16.47 1.05
N ASP A 55 9.03 -17.72 0.74
CA ASP A 55 9.59 -18.43 -0.41
C ASP A 55 9.11 -17.82 -1.73
N ALA A 56 9.97 -16.98 -2.31
CA ALA A 56 9.80 -16.37 -3.63
C ALA A 56 10.62 -17.09 -4.71
N SER A 57 11.16 -18.30 -4.44
CA SER A 57 12.06 -19.01 -5.38
C SER A 57 11.44 -19.24 -6.76
N ALA A 58 10.13 -19.52 -6.81
CA ALA A 58 9.38 -19.72 -8.04
C ALA A 58 9.31 -18.47 -8.94
N VAL A 59 9.55 -17.29 -8.37
CA VAL A 59 9.48 -15.98 -9.05
C VAL A 59 10.77 -15.18 -8.93
N VAL A 60 11.87 -15.81 -8.51
CA VAL A 60 13.14 -15.14 -8.16
C VAL A 60 13.66 -14.18 -9.22
N ASN A 61 13.53 -14.52 -10.51
CA ASN A 61 14.00 -13.68 -11.62
C ASN A 61 12.97 -12.66 -12.12
N ARG A 62 11.76 -12.62 -11.55
CA ARG A 62 10.72 -11.66 -11.98
C ARG A 62 11.07 -10.28 -11.41
N PRO A 63 11.01 -9.21 -12.22
CA PRO A 63 11.16 -7.85 -11.73
C PRO A 63 10.03 -7.51 -10.75
N VAL A 64 10.31 -6.67 -9.76
CA VAL A 64 9.32 -6.20 -8.78
C VAL A 64 8.88 -4.77 -9.08
N HIS A 65 7.59 -4.51 -8.84
CA HIS A 65 7.01 -3.19 -8.92
C HIS A 65 7.05 -2.55 -7.53
N LEU A 66 8.11 -1.79 -7.25
CA LEU A 66 8.27 -1.05 -6.00
C LEU A 66 7.36 0.18 -5.99
N ASP A 67 6.09 -0.06 -5.70
CA ASP A 67 5.07 0.96 -5.55
C ASP A 67 4.00 0.50 -4.53
N PRO A 68 3.91 1.13 -3.35
CA PRO A 68 4.57 2.36 -2.94
C PRO A 68 6.05 2.14 -2.66
N THR A 69 6.84 3.17 -2.95
CA THR A 69 8.19 3.29 -2.40
C THR A 69 8.10 3.75 -0.95
N PHE A 70 8.71 3.00 -0.03
CA PHE A 70 8.86 3.41 1.36
C PHE A 70 10.33 3.66 1.64
N ALA A 71 10.70 4.85 2.11
CA ALA A 71 12.09 5.16 2.39
C ALA A 71 12.69 4.17 3.40
N GLY A 72 13.86 3.63 3.09
CA GLY A 72 14.55 2.59 3.87
C GLY A 72 14.12 1.15 3.54
N VAL A 73 13.20 0.93 2.60
CA VAL A 73 12.69 -0.40 2.23
C VAL A 73 13.12 -0.72 0.80
N TYR A 74 13.76 -1.87 0.59
CA TYR A 74 14.22 -2.34 -0.73
C TYR A 74 15.02 -1.31 -1.53
N GLY A 75 15.92 -0.59 -0.86
CA GLY A 75 16.75 0.45 -1.47
C GLY A 75 16.03 1.76 -1.83
N CYS A 76 14.75 1.91 -1.50
CA CYS A 76 14.02 3.15 -1.72
C CYS A 76 14.48 4.26 -0.75
N ASP A 77 14.60 5.49 -1.24
CA ASP A 77 15.01 6.67 -0.47
C ASP A 77 13.87 7.66 -0.21
N ARG A 78 12.70 7.44 -0.84
CA ARG A 78 11.56 8.36 -0.86
C ARG A 78 10.25 7.65 -0.64
N TYR A 79 9.25 8.44 -0.28
CA TYR A 79 7.86 8.04 -0.16
C TYR A 79 7.10 8.51 -1.39
N THR A 80 6.95 7.64 -2.39
CA THR A 80 6.19 7.93 -3.61
C THR A 80 5.28 6.78 -3.98
N TYR A 81 4.15 7.12 -4.59
CA TYR A 81 3.17 6.17 -5.08
C TYR A 81 2.60 6.65 -6.43
N GLY A 82 2.36 5.73 -7.36
CA GLY A 82 1.64 6.00 -8.60
C GLY A 82 0.44 5.07 -8.78
N ASP A 83 -0.51 5.46 -9.61
CA ASP A 83 -1.53 4.50 -10.06
C ASP A 83 -1.99 4.83 -11.49
N PRO A 84 -2.04 3.84 -12.40
CA PRO A 84 -2.43 4.07 -13.79
C PRO A 84 -3.94 4.00 -14.01
N TYR A 85 -4.71 3.48 -13.04
CA TYR A 85 -6.11 3.15 -13.21
C TYR A 85 -7.02 4.21 -12.59
N GLY A 86 -7.88 4.81 -13.43
CA GLY A 86 -8.84 5.84 -13.01
C GLY A 86 -9.71 5.47 -11.79
N VAL A 87 -10.01 4.19 -11.56
CA VAL A 87 -10.80 3.73 -10.40
C VAL A 87 -10.09 4.04 -9.08
N LYS A 88 -8.76 3.86 -9.03
CA LYS A 88 -7.92 4.17 -7.86
C LYS A 88 -7.39 5.60 -7.93
N ALA A 89 -6.98 6.07 -9.10
CA ALA A 89 -6.41 7.40 -9.28
C ALA A 89 -7.40 8.54 -8.96
N ARG A 90 -8.68 8.43 -9.35
CA ARG A 90 -9.69 9.49 -9.13
C ARG A 90 -9.85 9.88 -7.65
N PRO A 91 -10.09 8.96 -6.70
CA PRO A 91 -10.19 9.33 -5.30
C PRO A 91 -8.86 9.86 -4.72
N LEU A 92 -7.71 9.42 -5.25
CA LEU A 92 -6.40 9.93 -4.83
C LEU A 92 -6.18 11.38 -5.28
N LEU A 93 -6.51 11.71 -6.54
CA LEU A 93 -6.47 13.06 -7.10
C LEU A 93 -7.39 14.05 -6.36
N ALA A 94 -8.40 13.53 -5.68
CA ALA A 94 -9.30 14.35 -4.90
C ALA A 94 -8.70 14.79 -3.56
N LEU A 95 -7.55 14.24 -3.11
CA LEU A 95 -6.86 14.62 -1.87
C LEU A 95 -6.07 15.93 -2.02
N SER A 96 -5.53 16.44 -0.92
CA SER A 96 -4.69 17.63 -0.88
C SER A 96 -3.47 17.42 0.01
N ALA A 97 -2.49 18.33 -0.06
CA ALA A 97 -1.36 18.35 0.87
C ALA A 97 -1.84 18.27 2.33
N GLY A 98 -1.21 17.42 3.13
CA GLY A 98 -1.57 17.14 4.52
C GLY A 98 -2.67 16.08 4.73
N ASP A 99 -3.41 15.69 3.68
CA ASP A 99 -4.28 14.50 3.71
C ASP A 99 -3.44 13.21 3.68
N TYR A 100 -4.08 12.07 3.93
CA TYR A 100 -3.41 10.78 4.08
C TYR A 100 -3.76 9.80 2.96
N VAL A 101 -2.79 8.95 2.64
CA VAL A 101 -3.00 7.73 1.86
C VAL A 101 -2.59 6.58 2.74
N PHE A 102 -3.48 5.62 2.95
CA PHE A 102 -3.16 4.37 3.64
C PHE A 102 -2.90 3.28 2.61
N PHE A 103 -1.90 2.46 2.86
CA PHE A 103 -1.61 1.30 2.05
C PHE A 103 -2.00 0.07 2.83
N TYR A 104 -2.87 -0.76 2.27
CA TYR A 104 -3.27 -2.01 2.89
C TYR A 104 -2.93 -3.20 2.01
N ALA A 105 -2.58 -4.30 2.64
CA ALA A 105 -2.22 -5.55 1.97
C ALA A 105 -3.12 -6.68 2.47
N THR A 106 -3.34 -7.68 1.62
CA THR A 106 -3.83 -8.98 2.11
C THR A 106 -2.63 -9.81 2.52
N LEU A 107 -2.59 -10.24 3.78
CA LEU A 107 -1.47 -10.99 4.36
C LEU A 107 -1.93 -12.37 4.77
N SER A 108 -1.07 -13.38 4.58
CA SER A 108 -1.33 -14.75 5.04
C SER A 108 -0.97 -14.86 6.51
N THR A 109 -1.86 -15.45 7.30
CA THR A 109 -1.62 -15.63 8.72
C THR A 109 -0.59 -16.74 8.94
N ALA A 110 0.45 -16.45 9.70
CA ALA A 110 1.47 -17.44 10.06
C ALA A 110 0.92 -18.52 10.99
N ALA A 111 1.72 -19.56 11.25
CA ALA A 111 1.37 -20.58 12.25
C ALA A 111 1.14 -19.92 13.64
N ASP A 112 0.24 -20.52 14.42
CA ASP A 112 -0.17 -20.05 15.76
C ASP A 112 -0.74 -18.62 15.77
N PRO A 113 -1.89 -18.39 15.09
CA PRO A 113 -2.51 -17.08 15.01
C PRO A 113 -2.93 -16.56 16.38
N ALA A 114 -2.70 -15.27 16.62
CA ALA A 114 -3.38 -14.57 17.69
C ALA A 114 -4.89 -14.47 17.39
N ASP A 115 -5.70 -14.40 18.43
CA ASP A 115 -7.18 -14.40 18.34
C ASP A 115 -7.78 -13.22 17.57
N TRP A 116 -7.02 -12.14 17.35
CA TRP A 116 -7.43 -10.98 16.58
C TRP A 116 -7.10 -11.09 15.08
N LEU A 117 -6.33 -12.10 14.68
CA LEU A 117 -6.02 -12.37 13.27
C LEU A 117 -7.08 -13.28 12.66
N ALA A 118 -7.43 -13.00 11.41
CA ALA A 118 -8.20 -13.95 10.60
C ALA A 118 -7.40 -15.26 10.40
N PRO A 119 -8.02 -16.45 10.35
CA PRO A 119 -7.29 -17.71 10.53
C PRO A 119 -6.34 -18.05 9.37
N GLU A 120 -6.70 -17.69 8.13
CA GLU A 120 -5.90 -18.03 6.94
C GLU A 120 -5.20 -16.80 6.33
N TRP A 121 -5.94 -15.71 6.21
CA TRP A 121 -5.48 -14.45 5.66
C TRP A 121 -6.40 -13.32 6.10
N GLY A 122 -5.91 -12.09 6.08
CA GLY A 122 -6.73 -10.89 6.32
C GLY A 122 -6.16 -9.67 5.60
N ALA A 123 -6.92 -8.58 5.57
CA ALA A 123 -6.47 -7.29 5.08
C ALA A 123 -6.05 -6.38 6.24
N TYR A 124 -4.89 -5.75 6.09
CA TYR A 124 -4.28 -4.92 7.12
C TYR A 124 -3.69 -3.66 6.51
N VAL A 125 -3.87 -2.49 7.15
CA VAL A 125 -3.09 -1.30 6.81
C VAL A 125 -1.65 -1.55 7.23
N ILE A 126 -0.74 -1.45 6.27
CA ILE A 126 0.70 -1.73 6.41
C ILE A 126 1.54 -0.47 6.37
N GLY A 127 1.00 0.66 5.93
CA GLY A 127 1.75 1.90 5.83
C GLY A 127 0.88 3.09 5.52
N GLN A 128 1.48 4.27 5.56
CA GLN A 128 0.82 5.52 5.20
C GLN A 128 1.78 6.48 4.52
N PHE A 129 1.23 7.34 3.67
CA PHE A 129 1.79 8.65 3.40
C PHE A 129 0.90 9.73 4.03
N GLN A 130 1.52 10.74 4.64
CA GLN A 130 0.88 12.06 4.68
C GLN A 130 1.37 12.81 3.45
N LEU A 131 0.48 13.36 2.63
CA LEU A 131 0.87 14.00 1.38
C LEU A 131 1.68 15.27 1.64
N ALA A 132 2.91 15.33 1.13
CA ALA A 132 3.78 16.50 1.21
C ALA A 132 3.31 17.66 0.32
N ARG A 133 2.51 17.33 -0.70
CA ARG A 133 1.99 18.24 -1.73
C ARG A 133 0.65 17.72 -2.24
N ASP A 134 -0.04 18.52 -3.03
CA ASP A 134 -1.22 18.03 -3.76
C ASP A 134 -0.81 16.90 -4.73
N PRO A 135 -1.69 15.88 -4.92
CA PRO A 135 -1.51 14.85 -5.92
C PRO A 135 -1.19 15.45 -7.30
N VAL A 136 -0.27 14.84 -8.03
CA VAL A 136 0.10 15.26 -9.38
C VAL A 136 -0.71 14.44 -10.39
N PRO A 137 -1.58 15.06 -11.21
CA PRO A 137 -2.18 14.40 -12.36
C PRO A 137 -1.09 13.91 -13.33
N GLY A 138 -1.26 12.70 -13.85
CA GLY A 138 -0.27 12.08 -14.75
C GLY A 138 0.03 12.92 -15.99
N ASP A 139 -0.99 13.54 -16.58
CA ASP A 139 -0.86 14.41 -17.75
C ASP A 139 -0.16 15.74 -17.44
N ALA A 140 -0.18 16.19 -16.18
CA ALA A 140 0.54 17.37 -15.72
C ALA A 140 2.00 17.09 -15.33
N TYR A 141 2.38 15.83 -15.08
CA TYR A 141 3.72 15.46 -14.63
C TYR A 141 4.86 15.92 -15.59
N PRO A 142 4.76 15.75 -16.92
CA PRO A 142 5.83 16.17 -17.84
C PRO A 142 6.15 17.67 -17.76
N ASP A 143 5.16 18.49 -17.44
CA ASP A 143 5.27 19.95 -17.38
C ASP A 143 5.77 20.46 -16.02
N LEU A 144 5.96 19.59 -15.03
CA LEU A 144 6.52 19.98 -13.75
C LEU A 144 7.98 20.45 -13.86
N PRO A 145 8.42 21.39 -13.00
CA PRO A 145 9.82 21.75 -12.88
C PRO A 145 10.73 20.53 -12.65
N PRO A 146 11.98 20.53 -13.15
CA PRO A 146 12.90 19.41 -13.00
C PRO A 146 13.09 18.91 -11.55
N GLU A 147 13.17 19.84 -10.59
CA GLU A 147 13.30 19.56 -9.18
C GLU A 147 12.07 18.85 -8.59
N GLU A 148 10.88 19.17 -9.10
CA GLU A 148 9.64 18.51 -8.69
C GLU A 148 9.50 17.12 -9.31
N ARG A 149 9.92 16.96 -10.57
CA ARG A 149 9.96 15.63 -11.22
C ARG A 149 10.96 14.70 -10.55
N ALA A 150 12.10 15.23 -10.09
CA ALA A 150 13.14 14.46 -9.43
C ALA A 150 12.64 13.75 -8.15
N VAL A 151 11.57 14.23 -7.52
CA VAL A 151 10.91 13.57 -6.38
C VAL A 151 10.42 12.17 -6.74
N PHE A 152 9.97 11.96 -7.98
CA PHE A 152 9.35 10.72 -8.46
C PHE A 152 10.29 9.84 -9.28
N ALA A 153 11.56 10.22 -9.44
CA ALA A 153 12.49 9.57 -10.35
C ALA A 153 12.70 8.07 -10.07
N SER A 154 12.57 7.65 -8.81
CA SER A 154 12.69 6.25 -8.38
C SER A 154 11.38 5.47 -8.37
N ASN A 155 10.23 6.11 -8.65
CA ASN A 155 8.93 5.45 -8.66
C ASN A 155 8.82 4.46 -9.83
N ALA A 156 8.18 3.32 -9.60
CA ALA A 156 8.10 2.24 -10.59
C ALA A 156 7.47 2.69 -11.93
N HIS A 157 6.45 3.55 -11.89
CA HIS A 157 5.82 4.09 -13.11
C HIS A 157 6.76 4.95 -13.96
N LEU A 158 7.82 5.51 -13.36
CA LEU A 158 8.84 6.30 -14.06
C LEU A 158 9.98 5.44 -14.61
N LYS A 159 10.02 4.15 -14.25
CA LYS A 159 10.97 3.16 -14.76
C LYS A 159 10.43 2.40 -15.97
N ARG A 160 9.12 2.43 -16.21
CA ARG A 160 8.48 1.82 -17.39
C ARG A 160 8.94 2.50 -18.68
N GLU A 161 8.96 1.73 -19.79
CA GLU A 161 9.28 2.27 -21.12
C GLU A 161 8.29 3.37 -21.53
N THR A 162 7.01 3.16 -21.20
CA THR A 162 5.94 4.14 -21.40
C THR A 162 5.40 4.55 -20.04
N PHE A 163 5.47 5.85 -19.75
CA PHE A 163 4.85 6.42 -18.55
C PHE A 163 3.32 6.27 -18.62
N ASP A 164 2.72 5.73 -17.56
CA ASP A 164 1.31 5.34 -17.54
C ASP A 164 0.55 5.78 -16.29
N ALA A 165 1.23 6.35 -15.28
CA ALA A 165 0.57 6.78 -14.06
C ALA A 165 -0.45 7.88 -14.35
N ALA A 166 -1.69 7.69 -13.90
CA ALA A 166 -2.75 8.69 -13.95
C ALA A 166 -2.68 9.65 -12.75
N VAL A 167 -2.01 9.24 -11.67
CA VAL A 167 -1.70 10.07 -10.50
C VAL A 167 -0.33 9.70 -9.95
N LEU A 168 0.40 10.69 -9.43
CA LEU A 168 1.60 10.52 -8.64
C LEU A 168 1.45 11.22 -7.28
N LEU A 169 1.88 10.57 -6.22
CA LEU A 169 1.78 11.02 -4.83
C LEU A 169 3.16 11.07 -4.20
N ALA A 170 3.45 12.15 -3.48
CA ALA A 170 4.67 12.30 -2.69
C ALA A 170 4.30 12.41 -1.20
N GLY A 171 4.87 11.53 -0.39
CA GLY A 171 4.72 11.52 1.05
C GLY A 171 5.75 12.41 1.75
N ASP A 172 5.32 13.04 2.84
CA ASP A 172 6.18 13.77 3.78
C ASP A 172 7.12 12.80 4.51
N SER A 173 8.41 13.09 4.57
CA SER A 173 9.41 12.18 5.14
C SER A 173 9.31 12.03 6.66
N GLY A 174 8.75 13.02 7.38
CA GLY A 174 8.55 12.98 8.82
C GLY A 174 7.29 12.21 9.24
N SER A 175 6.30 12.13 8.35
CA SER A 175 4.94 11.67 8.67
C SER A 175 4.48 10.46 7.84
N SER A 176 5.28 10.02 6.89
CA SER A 176 5.06 8.80 6.09
C SER A 176 5.90 7.63 6.63
N ALA A 177 5.37 6.40 6.55
CA ALA A 177 6.07 5.22 7.04
C ALA A 177 5.45 3.92 6.49
N LEU A 178 6.29 2.90 6.30
CA LEU A 178 5.86 1.51 6.45
C LEU A 178 5.74 1.21 7.95
N TYR A 179 4.69 0.51 8.35
CA TYR A 179 4.46 0.17 9.76
C TYR A 179 5.26 -1.05 10.16
N GLU A 180 5.65 -1.12 11.43
CA GLU A 180 6.21 -2.37 11.98
C GLU A 180 5.17 -3.46 12.13
N ARG A 181 3.91 -3.07 12.38
CA ARG A 181 2.81 -3.99 12.66
C ARG A 181 1.53 -3.53 11.95
N GLY A 182 0.76 -4.48 11.42
CA GLY A 182 -0.46 -4.21 10.68
C GLY A 182 -1.61 -3.70 11.57
N VAL A 183 -2.46 -2.84 11.01
CA VAL A 183 -3.76 -2.46 11.59
C VAL A 183 -4.86 -3.27 10.90
N PRO A 184 -5.65 -4.08 11.61
CA PRO A 184 -6.63 -4.97 10.98
C PRO A 184 -7.76 -4.19 10.31
N LEU A 185 -8.12 -4.59 9.10
CA LEU A 185 -9.35 -4.21 8.40
C LEU A 185 -10.31 -5.39 8.29
N SER A 186 -9.79 -6.62 8.29
CA SER A 186 -10.60 -7.84 8.41
C SER A 186 -10.97 -8.15 9.85
N ARG A 187 -12.04 -8.91 10.04
CA ARG A 187 -12.43 -9.51 11.31
C ARG A 187 -11.67 -10.82 11.58
N PRO A 188 -11.52 -11.23 12.84
CA PRO A 188 -10.85 -12.48 13.19
C PRO A 188 -11.60 -13.73 12.75
N GLU A 189 -12.90 -13.65 12.44
CA GLU A 189 -13.68 -14.80 11.97
C GLU A 189 -13.29 -15.22 10.55
N ALA A 190 -13.03 -14.25 9.65
CA ALA A 190 -12.65 -14.51 8.27
C ALA A 190 -12.01 -13.30 7.58
N GLY A 191 -11.00 -13.54 6.73
CA GLY A 191 -10.32 -12.49 5.98
C GLY A 191 -11.23 -11.66 5.07
N ALA A 192 -12.29 -12.28 4.54
CA ALA A 192 -13.27 -11.62 3.70
C ALA A 192 -14.28 -10.76 4.48
N GLU A 193 -14.38 -10.94 5.80
CA GLU A 193 -15.30 -10.17 6.63
C GLU A 193 -14.64 -8.87 7.08
N ALA A 194 -15.25 -7.74 6.74
CA ALA A 194 -14.72 -6.42 7.08
C ALA A 194 -15.09 -6.02 8.52
N ASN A 195 -14.17 -5.36 9.22
CA ASN A 195 -14.41 -4.79 10.55
C ASN A 195 -15.01 -3.37 10.46
N ARG A 196 -15.22 -2.74 11.62
CA ARG A 196 -15.87 -1.43 11.73
C ARG A 196 -15.14 -0.31 10.98
N LEU A 197 -13.81 -0.40 10.86
CA LEU A 197 -13.05 0.61 10.11
C LEU A 197 -13.53 0.65 8.66
N VAL A 198 -13.77 -0.51 8.07
CA VAL A 198 -14.31 -0.61 6.71
C VAL A 198 -15.80 -0.27 6.70
N THR A 199 -16.61 -0.91 7.54
CA THR A 199 -18.07 -0.86 7.40
C THR A 199 -18.73 0.41 7.94
N GLU A 200 -18.13 1.06 8.93
CA GLU A 200 -18.71 2.22 9.63
C GLU A 200 -17.94 3.51 9.37
N LEU A 201 -16.60 3.43 9.24
CA LEU A 201 -15.75 4.62 9.15
C LEU A 201 -15.25 4.91 7.73
N SER A 202 -15.53 4.03 6.77
CA SER A 202 -15.18 4.20 5.37
C SER A 202 -16.41 4.37 4.47
N SER A 203 -16.19 4.70 3.21
CA SER A 203 -17.24 4.75 2.18
C SER A 203 -17.74 3.38 1.71
N ASP A 204 -17.21 2.27 2.24
CA ASP A 204 -17.50 0.92 1.80
C ASP A 204 -18.42 0.18 2.79
N SER A 205 -19.25 -0.72 2.28
CA SER A 205 -20.17 -1.52 3.11
C SER A 205 -19.54 -2.80 3.68
N GLY A 206 -18.31 -3.14 3.28
CA GLY A 206 -17.67 -4.42 3.58
C GLY A 206 -18.24 -5.61 2.80
N ARG A 207 -19.22 -5.39 1.91
CA ARG A 207 -19.81 -6.46 1.08
C ARG A 207 -19.01 -6.73 -0.19
N GLY A 208 -18.87 -8.01 -0.52
CA GLY A 208 -18.11 -8.46 -1.68
C GLY A 208 -16.60 -8.26 -1.48
N PRO A 209 -15.81 -8.21 -2.56
CA PRO A 209 -14.36 -8.10 -2.46
C PRO A 209 -13.92 -6.67 -2.12
N TRP A 210 -14.32 -6.17 -0.95
CA TRP A 210 -13.98 -4.82 -0.46
C TRP A 210 -12.47 -4.59 -0.37
N TRP A 211 -11.71 -5.66 -0.06
CA TRP A 211 -10.25 -5.69 -0.03
C TRP A 211 -9.58 -5.51 -1.41
N ARG A 212 -10.36 -5.30 -2.47
CA ARG A 212 -9.86 -4.94 -3.81
C ARG A 212 -10.19 -3.51 -4.22
N ARG A 213 -10.89 -2.75 -3.36
CA ARG A 213 -11.42 -1.42 -3.68
C ARG A 213 -10.70 -0.31 -2.92
N PRO A 214 -10.60 0.90 -3.48
CA PRO A 214 -10.27 2.08 -2.70
C PRO A 214 -11.30 2.32 -1.60
N LEU A 215 -10.83 2.53 -0.37
CA LEU A 215 -11.67 2.87 0.78
C LEU A 215 -11.47 4.36 1.10
N ARG A 216 -12.52 5.18 1.10
CA ARG A 216 -12.41 6.60 1.44
C ARG A 216 -12.83 6.82 2.89
N PHE A 217 -12.06 7.58 3.64
CA PHE A 217 -12.35 7.89 5.05
C PHE A 217 -12.50 9.39 5.24
N GLY A 218 -13.47 9.77 6.07
CA GLY A 218 -13.55 11.12 6.63
C GLY A 218 -12.48 11.37 7.70
N ALA A 219 -12.58 12.50 8.39
CA ALA A 219 -11.64 12.86 9.45
C ALA A 219 -11.59 11.83 10.59
N ASP A 220 -12.75 11.37 11.07
CA ASP A 220 -12.83 10.44 12.20
C ASP A 220 -12.20 9.08 11.86
N GLY A 221 -12.53 8.52 10.69
CA GLY A 221 -11.93 7.26 10.22
C GLY A 221 -10.43 7.37 9.99
N THR A 222 -9.97 8.52 9.45
CA THR A 222 -8.53 8.76 9.25
C THR A 222 -7.80 8.80 10.58
N GLU A 223 -8.35 9.51 11.56
CA GLU A 223 -7.74 9.64 12.89
C GLU A 223 -7.76 8.33 13.67
N GLU A 224 -8.84 7.54 13.55
CA GLU A 224 -8.93 6.24 14.21
C GLU A 224 -7.85 5.27 13.72
N ILE A 225 -7.60 5.19 12.41
CA ILE A 225 -6.50 4.38 11.85
C ILE A 225 -5.14 4.86 12.38
N ARG A 226 -4.91 6.18 12.46
CA ARG A 226 -3.66 6.75 12.99
C ARG A 226 -3.45 6.41 14.47
N ARG A 227 -4.51 6.39 15.27
CA ARG A 227 -4.44 5.97 16.68
C ARG A 227 -4.13 4.49 16.81
N LEU A 228 -4.80 3.64 16.04
CA LEU A 228 -4.60 2.18 16.05
C LEU A 228 -3.18 1.78 15.62
N ARG A 229 -2.52 2.55 14.75
CA ARG A 229 -1.11 2.33 14.37
C ARG A 229 -0.18 2.19 15.58
N THR A 230 -0.40 2.97 16.63
CA THR A 230 0.47 3.04 17.83
C THR A 230 -0.22 2.53 19.10
N GLY A 231 -1.48 2.11 18.98
CA GLY A 231 -2.34 1.75 20.09
C GLY A 231 -2.69 0.26 20.14
N ASP A 232 -3.66 -0.04 21.00
CA ASP A 232 -4.23 -1.38 21.12
C ASP A 232 -5.05 -1.74 19.87
N ARG A 233 -4.67 -2.83 19.20
CA ARG A 233 -5.31 -3.31 17.96
C ARG A 233 -6.73 -3.80 18.20
N TYR A 234 -7.05 -4.29 19.40
CA TYR A 234 -8.39 -4.83 19.69
C TYR A 234 -9.48 -3.77 19.54
N ARG A 235 -9.13 -2.47 19.66
CA ARG A 235 -10.04 -1.35 19.41
C ARG A 235 -10.58 -1.29 17.98
N ALA A 236 -9.95 -1.98 17.02
CA ALA A 236 -10.47 -2.09 15.66
C ALA A 236 -11.79 -2.88 15.58
N PHE A 237 -12.16 -3.62 16.63
CA PHE A 237 -13.32 -4.53 16.61
C PHE A 237 -14.54 -4.03 17.40
N GLY A 238 -14.44 -2.91 18.13
CA GLY A 238 -15.54 -2.41 18.96
C GLY A 238 -15.16 -2.32 20.41
#